data_AF-A0A1S2MAA0-F1
#
_entry.id   AF-A0A1S2MAA0-F1
#
_cell.length_a   1.000
_cell.length_b   1.000
_cell.length_c   1.000
_cell.angle_alpha   90.00
_cell.angle_beta   90.00
_cell.angle_gamma   90.00
#
_symmetry.space_group_name_H-M   'P 1'
#
loop_
_entity.id
_entity.type
_entity.pdbx_description
1 polymer ?
#
loop_
_entity_poly.entity_id
_entity_poly.type
_entity_poly.pdbx_seq_one_letter_code
_entity_poly.pdbx_strand_id
1 'polypeptide(L)'
;MEKVNFSRSAITLEEEVREIIGQPHELIVKKSIPFLDEHCKKMISVSPIFFLATANGEGKCDVSPRGDLPGTISILNKHQLVIPDRPGNRRLDSIINILSNPNVGLVFLIPGLEEVLRINGRATIIKDEKILDKMSLKGKTPLLGIGIDVEECYIHCPRALKESNIWNTSTWQKSEDLPLILEVFNDHLKINGVELKK
;
A
#
# COMPACT_ATOMS: atom_id res chain seq x y z
N MET A 1 -1.90 -15.52 27.51
CA MET A 1 -1.32 -14.23 27.94
C MET A 1 -2.47 -13.26 28.19
N GLU A 2 -2.51 -12.60 29.34
CA GLU A 2 -3.51 -11.56 29.60
C GLU A 2 -3.30 -10.37 28.66
N LYS A 3 -4.38 -9.88 28.06
CA LYS A 3 -4.31 -8.69 27.20
C LYS A 3 -4.09 -7.46 28.06
N VAL A 4 -3.09 -6.66 27.72
CA VAL A 4 -2.93 -5.31 28.29
C VAL A 4 -4.09 -4.45 27.81
N ASN A 5 -4.80 -3.80 28.74
CA ASN A 5 -5.87 -2.87 28.39
C ASN A 5 -5.30 -1.47 28.08
N PHE A 6 -5.11 -1.17 26.80
CA PHE A 6 -4.63 0.14 26.35
C PHE A 6 -5.60 1.31 26.59
N SER A 7 -6.87 1.06 26.92
CA SER A 7 -7.86 2.13 27.13
C SER A 7 -7.64 2.90 28.45
N ARG A 8 -6.86 2.36 29.39
CA ARG A 8 -6.70 2.93 30.74
C ARG A 8 -6.02 4.31 30.74
N SER A 9 -5.16 4.57 29.77
CA SER A 9 -4.40 5.82 29.63
C SER A 9 -4.57 6.40 28.21
N ALA A 10 -5.71 6.15 27.58
CA ALA A 10 -5.95 6.59 26.21
C ALA A 10 -6.23 8.10 26.17
N ILE A 11 -5.47 8.81 25.35
CA ILE A 11 -5.79 10.17 24.92
C ILE A 11 -6.95 10.07 23.94
N THR A 12 -8.01 10.85 24.16
CA THR A 12 -9.24 10.80 23.34
C THR A 12 -9.58 12.12 22.65
N LEU A 13 -8.79 13.16 22.89
CA LEU A 13 -8.96 14.50 22.35
C LEU A 13 -7.71 14.90 21.56
N GLU A 14 -7.89 15.56 20.42
CA GLU A 14 -6.76 16.01 19.59
C GLU A 14 -5.92 17.05 20.34
N GLU A 15 -6.57 17.93 21.11
CA GLU A 15 -5.95 19.02 21.83
C GLU A 15 -4.86 18.53 22.78
N GLU A 16 -5.13 17.46 23.54
CA GLU A 16 -4.17 16.84 24.45
C GLU A 16 -2.94 16.30 23.69
N VAL A 17 -3.14 15.71 22.49
CA VAL A 17 -2.02 15.28 21.64
C VAL A 17 -1.19 16.49 21.17
N ARG A 18 -1.84 17.60 20.82
CA ARG A 18 -1.18 18.83 20.36
C ARG A 18 -0.42 19.55 21.46
N GLU A 19 -0.88 19.50 22.71
CA GLU A 19 -0.15 20.03 23.86
C GLU A 19 1.18 19.28 24.07
N ILE A 20 1.21 17.97 23.80
CA ILE A 20 2.40 17.14 23.97
C ILE A 20 3.37 17.28 22.78
N ILE A 21 2.85 17.22 21.54
CA ILE A 21 3.66 17.10 20.32
C ILE A 21 3.89 18.44 19.60
N GLY A 22 2.98 19.40 19.79
CA GLY A 22 2.98 20.68 19.10
C GLY A 22 2.35 20.65 17.70
N GLN A 23 2.53 21.75 16.98
CA GLN A 23 2.01 21.95 15.63
C GLN A 23 3.06 21.61 14.56
N PRO A 24 2.66 21.04 13.41
CA PRO A 24 3.58 20.77 12.33
C PRO A 24 4.07 22.08 11.70
N HIS A 25 5.32 22.08 11.24
CA HIS A 25 5.86 23.20 10.47
C HIS A 25 5.07 23.36 9.16
N GLU A 26 4.77 24.60 8.76
CA GLU A 26 3.90 24.91 7.62
C GLU A 26 4.35 24.23 6.31
N LEU A 27 5.66 24.22 6.03
CA LEU A 27 6.24 23.54 4.86
C LEU A 27 5.94 22.03 4.82
N ILE A 28 5.81 21.37 5.97
CA ILE A 28 5.48 19.93 6.05
C ILE A 28 4.01 19.69 5.70
N VAL A 29 3.14 20.64 6.01
CA VAL A 29 1.72 20.58 5.62
C VAL A 29 1.58 20.89 4.13
N LYS A 30 2.22 21.96 3.66
CA LYS A 30 2.10 22.47 2.28
C LYS A 30 2.79 21.64 1.20
N LYS A 31 3.58 20.62 1.56
CA LYS A 31 4.17 19.69 0.56
C LYS A 31 3.14 18.74 -0.07
N SER A 32 1.93 18.69 0.50
CA SER A 32 0.83 17.87 -0.01
C SER A 32 0.05 18.59 -1.10
N ILE A 33 -0.23 17.91 -2.20
CA ILE A 33 -0.95 18.44 -3.36
C ILE A 33 -2.11 17.52 -3.76
N PRO A 34 -3.23 18.03 -4.32
CA PRO A 34 -4.40 17.21 -4.63
C PRO A 34 -4.37 16.56 -6.02
N PHE A 35 -3.19 16.39 -6.61
CA PHE A 35 -3.01 15.85 -7.96
C PHE A 35 -1.61 15.27 -8.17
N LEU A 36 -1.45 14.53 -9.26
CA LEU A 36 -0.18 13.98 -9.72
C LEU A 36 0.54 15.01 -10.60
N ASP A 37 1.55 15.65 -10.05
CA ASP A 37 2.51 16.42 -10.84
C ASP A 37 3.48 15.48 -11.60
N GLU A 38 4.40 16.05 -12.38
CA GLU A 38 5.35 15.26 -13.15
C GLU A 38 6.32 14.45 -12.26
N HIS A 39 6.60 14.90 -11.04
CA HIS A 39 7.44 14.17 -10.09
C HIS A 39 6.70 12.95 -9.49
N CYS A 40 5.45 13.12 -9.05
CA CYS A 40 4.57 12.02 -8.61
C CYS A 40 4.48 10.97 -9.74
N LYS A 41 4.22 11.39 -10.99
CA LYS A 41 4.15 10.48 -12.16
C LYS A 41 5.47 9.75 -12.39
N LYS A 42 6.61 10.45 -12.32
CA LYS A 42 7.93 9.83 -12.50
C LYS A 42 8.18 8.78 -11.42
N MET A 43 7.90 9.08 -10.16
CA MET A 43 8.07 8.14 -9.06
C MET A 43 7.21 6.88 -9.25
N ILE A 44 5.93 7.04 -9.60
CA ILE A 44 5.03 5.91 -9.94
C ILE A 44 5.63 5.07 -11.08
N SER A 45 6.11 5.70 -12.16
CA SER A 45 6.60 5.00 -13.35
C SER A 45 7.84 4.14 -13.10
N VAL A 46 8.65 4.46 -12.08
CA VAL A 46 9.89 3.73 -11.77
C VAL A 46 9.76 2.86 -10.52
N SER A 47 8.61 2.86 -9.85
CA SER A 47 8.36 2.05 -8.66
C SER A 47 8.01 0.61 -9.04
N PRO A 48 8.81 -0.41 -8.65
CA PRO A 48 8.47 -1.81 -8.89
C PRO A 48 7.49 -2.38 -7.86
N ILE A 49 7.28 -1.69 -6.74
CA ILE A 49 6.42 -2.13 -5.64
C ILE A 49 5.69 -0.95 -5.02
N PHE A 50 4.45 -1.20 -4.61
CA PHE A 50 3.68 -0.33 -3.75
C PHE A 50 2.83 -1.13 -2.78
N PHE A 51 2.33 -0.46 -1.75
CA PHE A 51 1.41 -1.04 -0.78
C PHE A 51 0.07 -0.34 -0.89
N LEU A 52 -1.01 -1.12 -0.99
CA LEU A 52 -2.39 -0.62 -1.04
C LEU A 52 -3.07 -0.92 0.28
N ALA A 53 -3.36 0.12 1.05
CA ALA A 53 -4.16 0.08 2.26
C ALA A 53 -5.64 0.28 1.91
N THR A 54 -6.49 -0.60 2.45
CA THR A 54 -7.95 -0.57 2.32
C THR A 54 -8.58 -0.87 3.67
N ALA A 55 -9.85 -0.52 3.85
CA ALA A 55 -10.66 -1.02 4.96
C ALA A 55 -12.04 -1.38 4.44
N ASN A 56 -12.72 -2.35 5.04
CA ASN A 56 -14.13 -2.61 4.72
C ASN A 56 -15.06 -1.59 5.41
N GLY A 57 -16.37 -1.72 5.19
CA GLY A 57 -17.40 -0.87 5.83
C GLY A 57 -17.47 -0.98 7.36
N GLU A 58 -16.87 -2.00 7.97
CA GLU A 58 -16.76 -2.15 9.44
C GLU A 58 -15.45 -1.55 9.99
N GLY A 59 -14.60 -0.99 9.12
CA GLY A 59 -13.29 -0.47 9.51
C GLY A 59 -12.21 -1.53 9.70
N LYS A 60 -12.42 -2.78 9.26
CA LYS A 60 -11.36 -3.81 9.25
C LYS A 60 -10.38 -3.50 8.13
N CYS A 61 -9.13 -3.21 8.50
CA CYS A 61 -8.09 -2.82 7.58
C CYS A 61 -7.36 -4.03 6.96
N ASP A 62 -6.91 -3.86 5.73
CA ASP A 62 -5.99 -4.75 5.02
C ASP A 62 -4.91 -3.91 4.32
N VAL A 63 -3.69 -4.44 4.24
CA VAL A 63 -2.60 -3.85 3.46
C VAL A 63 -2.05 -4.91 2.52
N SER A 64 -2.20 -4.67 1.22
CA SER A 64 -1.72 -5.59 0.18
C SER A 64 -0.44 -5.05 -0.48
N PRO A 65 0.70 -5.77 -0.40
CA PRO A 65 1.85 -5.47 -1.26
C PRO A 65 1.50 -5.82 -2.70
N ARG A 66 1.81 -4.91 -3.63
CA ARG A 66 1.56 -5.04 -5.06
C ARG A 66 2.88 -4.78 -5.78
N GLY A 67 3.41 -5.81 -6.42
CA GLY A 67 4.67 -5.75 -7.17
C GLY A 67 4.47 -6.19 -8.61
N ASP A 68 5.10 -5.47 -9.54
CA ASP A 68 5.15 -5.78 -10.97
C ASP A 68 6.38 -5.04 -11.57
N LEU A 69 6.61 -5.17 -12.87
CA LEU A 69 7.62 -4.33 -13.54
C LEU A 69 7.25 -2.84 -13.39
N PRO A 70 8.25 -1.95 -13.26
CA PRO A 70 8.01 -0.51 -13.30
C PRO A 70 7.22 -0.10 -14.54
N GLY A 71 6.31 0.87 -14.39
CA GLY A 71 5.51 1.42 -15.50
C GLY A 71 4.21 0.67 -15.79
N THR A 72 3.80 -0.26 -14.94
CA THR A 72 2.59 -1.08 -15.12
C THR A 72 1.29 -0.39 -14.66
N ILE A 73 1.41 0.68 -13.89
CA ILE A 73 0.28 1.54 -13.50
C ILE A 73 0.00 2.54 -14.61
N SER A 74 -1.27 2.63 -15.02
CA SER A 74 -1.69 3.56 -16.05
C SER A 74 -2.14 4.87 -15.42
N ILE A 75 -1.44 5.97 -15.71
CA ILE A 75 -1.85 7.31 -15.29
C ILE A 75 -2.70 7.89 -16.42
N LEU A 76 -4.01 8.04 -16.18
CA LEU A 76 -4.95 8.51 -17.19
C LEU A 76 -4.90 10.02 -17.37
N ASN A 77 -4.70 10.75 -16.26
CA ASN A 77 -4.55 12.20 -16.21
C ASN A 77 -3.96 12.62 -14.85
N LYS A 78 -3.89 13.93 -14.58
CA LYS A 78 -3.33 14.46 -13.32
C LYS A 78 -4.11 14.06 -12.06
N HIS A 79 -5.34 13.57 -12.15
CA HIS A 79 -6.15 13.18 -10.99
C HIS A 79 -6.48 11.69 -10.96
N GLN A 80 -6.13 10.92 -11.99
CA GLN A 80 -6.62 9.56 -12.14
C GLN A 80 -5.51 8.60 -12.57
N LEU A 81 -5.44 7.48 -11.85
CA LEU A 81 -4.59 6.35 -12.21
C LEU A 81 -5.38 5.05 -12.11
N VAL A 82 -4.88 4.00 -12.77
CA VAL A 82 -5.47 2.67 -12.78
C VAL A 82 -4.39 1.64 -12.48
N ILE A 83 -4.71 0.75 -11.55
CA ILE A 83 -3.91 -0.41 -11.20
C ILE A 83 -4.56 -1.64 -11.85
N PRO A 84 -3.83 -2.44 -12.64
CA PRO A 84 -4.40 -3.65 -13.22
C PRO A 84 -4.46 -4.75 -12.16
N ASP A 85 -5.57 -5.49 -12.09
CA ASP A 85 -5.60 -6.71 -11.27
C ASP A 85 -4.82 -7.82 -11.98
N ARG A 86 -3.80 -8.35 -11.30
CA ARG A 86 -2.91 -9.38 -11.86
C ARG A 86 -3.31 -10.76 -11.35
N PRO A 87 -3.20 -11.81 -12.20
CA PRO A 87 -3.47 -13.17 -11.75
C PRO A 87 -2.63 -13.54 -10.53
N GLY A 88 -3.28 -14.03 -9.49
CA GLY A 88 -2.63 -14.42 -8.24
C GLY A 88 -3.37 -15.57 -7.55
N ASN A 89 -3.35 -15.57 -6.22
CA ASN A 89 -3.99 -16.59 -5.38
C ASN A 89 -5.53 -16.48 -5.28
N ARG A 90 -6.15 -15.59 -6.06
CA ARG A 90 -7.59 -15.28 -6.06
C ARG A 90 -8.13 -14.75 -4.72
N ARG A 91 -7.27 -14.26 -3.84
CA ARG A 91 -7.68 -13.55 -2.62
C ARG A 91 -8.09 -12.13 -3.01
N LEU A 92 -9.33 -11.75 -2.71
CA LEU A 92 -9.96 -10.51 -3.20
C LEU A 92 -10.15 -9.45 -2.11
N ASP A 93 -9.45 -9.53 -0.98
CA ASP A 93 -9.75 -8.71 0.20
C ASP A 93 -9.76 -7.21 -0.10
N SER A 94 -8.73 -6.67 -0.74
CA SER A 94 -8.70 -5.24 -1.09
C SER A 94 -9.85 -4.85 -2.04
N ILE A 95 -10.20 -5.73 -2.99
CA ILE A 95 -11.30 -5.49 -3.95
C ILE A 95 -12.65 -5.46 -3.22
N ILE A 96 -12.90 -6.44 -2.35
CA ILE A 96 -14.15 -6.52 -1.57
C ILE A 96 -14.24 -5.36 -0.56
N ASN A 97 -13.14 -4.98 0.07
CA ASN A 97 -13.08 -3.81 0.93
C ASN A 97 -13.53 -2.56 0.16
N ILE A 98 -12.95 -2.31 -1.02
CA ILE A 98 -13.25 -1.16 -1.88
C ILE A 98 -14.74 -1.08 -2.26
N LEU A 99 -15.39 -2.22 -2.52
CA LEU A 99 -16.83 -2.25 -2.84
C LEU A 99 -17.70 -1.69 -1.70
N SER A 100 -17.27 -1.85 -0.45
CA SER A 100 -18.00 -1.36 0.73
C SER A 100 -17.49 -0.01 1.26
N ASN A 101 -16.23 0.34 0.98
CA ASN A 101 -15.58 1.54 1.45
C ASN A 101 -14.48 1.96 0.44
N PRO A 102 -14.70 3.02 -0.33
CA PRO A 102 -13.82 3.38 -1.44
C PRO A 102 -12.51 4.07 -1.01
N ASN A 103 -12.33 4.39 0.28
CA ASN A 103 -11.15 5.14 0.72
C ASN A 103 -9.90 4.24 0.69
N VAL A 104 -8.85 4.71 0.02
CA VAL A 104 -7.58 3.97 -0.12
C VAL A 104 -6.38 4.85 0.18
N GLY A 105 -5.32 4.21 0.69
CA GLY A 105 -4.00 4.79 0.85
C GLY A 105 -2.97 3.96 0.10
N LEU A 106 -2.02 4.63 -0.55
CA LEU A 106 -0.95 3.99 -1.32
C LEU A 106 0.40 4.51 -0.87
N VAL A 107 1.39 3.62 -0.83
CA VAL A 107 2.81 3.96 -0.64
C VAL A 107 3.63 3.30 -1.73
N PHE A 108 4.30 4.10 -2.55
CA PHE A 108 5.21 3.65 -3.61
C PHE A 108 6.65 3.68 -3.11
N LEU A 109 7.40 2.61 -3.39
CA LEU A 109 8.81 2.51 -3.05
C LEU A 109 9.65 2.31 -4.31
N ILE A 110 10.81 2.95 -4.32
CA ILE A 110 11.83 2.80 -5.35
C ILE A 110 13.08 2.25 -4.64
N PRO A 111 13.51 1.01 -4.91
CA PRO A 111 14.72 0.48 -4.30
C PRO A 111 15.92 1.42 -4.51
N GLY A 112 16.61 1.75 -3.41
CA GLY A 112 17.73 2.69 -3.40
C GLY A 112 17.35 4.16 -3.21
N LEU A 113 16.07 4.52 -3.22
CA LEU A 113 15.58 5.84 -2.80
C LEU A 113 14.97 5.74 -1.40
N GLU A 114 15.39 6.61 -0.48
CA GLU A 114 14.92 6.58 0.91
C GLU A 114 13.56 7.28 1.08
N GLU A 115 13.23 8.23 0.20
CA GLU A 115 11.92 8.85 0.13
C GLU A 115 10.87 7.93 -0.52
N VAL A 116 9.63 8.04 -0.04
CA VAL A 116 8.48 7.32 -0.61
C VAL A 116 7.42 8.30 -1.09
N LEU A 117 6.68 7.92 -2.12
CA LEU A 117 5.50 8.66 -2.57
C LEU A 117 4.25 8.09 -1.89
N ARG A 118 3.45 8.97 -1.27
CA ARG A 118 2.15 8.61 -0.70
C ARG A 118 1.02 9.22 -1.52
N ILE A 119 -0.02 8.42 -1.74
CA ILE A 119 -1.24 8.86 -2.41
C ILE A 119 -2.44 8.41 -1.57
N ASN A 120 -3.38 9.33 -1.34
CA ASN A 120 -4.69 9.00 -0.80
C ASN A 120 -5.76 9.34 -1.83
N GLY A 121 -6.85 8.59 -1.82
CA GLY A 121 -7.95 8.84 -2.76
C GLY A 121 -9.10 7.86 -2.64
N ARG A 122 -9.94 7.89 -3.67
CA ARG A 122 -11.12 7.02 -3.79
C ARG A 122 -10.91 6.00 -4.89
N ALA A 123 -11.07 4.73 -4.54
CA ALA A 123 -10.96 3.63 -5.47
C ALA A 123 -12.32 3.17 -5.98
N THR A 124 -12.34 2.76 -7.24
CA THR A 124 -13.47 2.09 -7.91
C THR A 124 -12.96 0.86 -8.63
N ILE A 125 -13.68 -0.26 -8.50
CA ILE A 125 -13.40 -1.48 -9.27
C ILE A 125 -13.98 -1.30 -10.68
N ILE A 126 -13.13 -1.39 -11.69
CA ILE A 126 -13.49 -1.18 -13.09
C ILE A 126 -13.31 -2.46 -13.90
N LYS A 127 -14.12 -2.57 -14.97
CA LYS A 127 -14.02 -3.59 -16.02
C LYS A 127 -14.04 -2.97 -17.41
N ASP A 128 -13.62 -1.71 -17.53
CA ASP A 128 -13.60 -0.98 -18.80
C ASP A 128 -12.50 -1.53 -19.72
N GLU A 129 -12.91 -2.27 -20.75
CA GLU A 129 -12.00 -2.91 -21.70
C GLU A 129 -11.08 -1.90 -22.40
N LYS A 130 -11.56 -0.69 -22.73
CA LYS A 130 -10.75 0.31 -23.45
C LYS A 130 -9.57 0.82 -22.61
N ILE A 131 -9.75 0.85 -21.29
CA ILE A 131 -8.69 1.19 -20.35
C ILE A 131 -7.79 -0.02 -20.13
N LEU A 132 -8.38 -1.18 -19.83
CA LEU A 132 -7.65 -2.38 -19.42
C LEU A 132 -6.83 -3.00 -20.56
N ASP A 133 -7.26 -2.92 -21.81
CA ASP A 133 -6.53 -3.46 -22.96
C ASP A 133 -5.14 -2.83 -23.10
N LYS A 134 -5.02 -1.54 -22.76
CA LYS A 134 -3.74 -0.81 -22.75
C LYS A 134 -2.77 -1.30 -21.68
N MET A 135 -3.24 -2.13 -20.75
CA MET A 135 -2.50 -2.66 -19.61
C MET A 135 -2.23 -4.17 -19.74
N SER A 136 -2.41 -4.69 -20.95
CA SER A 136 -2.16 -6.09 -21.30
C SER A 136 -0.71 -6.49 -21.00
N LEU A 137 -0.56 -7.66 -20.38
CA LEU A 137 0.75 -8.24 -20.09
C LEU A 137 0.84 -9.63 -20.72
N LYS A 138 1.87 -9.86 -21.53
CA LYS A 138 2.07 -11.12 -22.29
C LYS A 138 0.82 -11.54 -23.08
N GLY A 139 0.16 -10.56 -23.72
CA GLY A 139 -1.03 -10.78 -24.54
C GLY A 139 -2.32 -11.07 -23.76
N LYS A 140 -2.35 -10.83 -22.44
CA LYS A 140 -3.55 -11.01 -21.61
C LYS A 140 -4.00 -9.68 -21.01
N THR A 141 -5.22 -9.26 -21.36
CA THR A 141 -5.92 -8.13 -20.74
C THR A 141 -6.30 -8.49 -19.29
N PRO A 142 -6.07 -7.60 -18.31
CA PRO A 142 -6.60 -7.76 -16.95
C PRO A 142 -8.13 -7.85 -16.96
N LEU A 143 -8.70 -8.74 -16.14
CA LEU A 143 -10.16 -8.87 -16.03
C LEU A 143 -10.81 -7.69 -15.29
N LEU A 144 -10.06 -7.12 -14.35
CA LEU A 144 -10.47 -6.01 -13.51
C LEU A 144 -9.32 -5.02 -13.37
N GLY A 145 -9.66 -3.78 -13.03
CA GLY A 145 -8.72 -2.78 -12.56
C GLY A 145 -9.25 -2.06 -11.33
N ILE A 146 -8.35 -1.39 -10.63
CA ILE A 146 -8.68 -0.46 -9.55
C ILE A 146 -8.39 0.93 -10.09
N GLY A 147 -9.44 1.67 -10.44
CA GLY A 147 -9.34 3.09 -10.77
C GLY A 147 -9.28 3.90 -9.49
N ILE A 148 -8.38 4.88 -9.43
CA ILE A 148 -8.19 5.74 -8.26
C ILE A 148 -8.31 7.19 -8.68
N ASP A 149 -9.28 7.88 -8.07
CA ASP A 149 -9.37 9.33 -8.05
C ASP A 149 -8.47 9.86 -6.92
N VAL A 150 -7.40 10.56 -7.29
CA VAL A 150 -6.39 11.09 -6.37
C VAL A 150 -6.94 12.32 -5.65
N GLU A 151 -6.97 12.25 -4.33
CA GLU A 151 -7.36 13.37 -3.46
C GLU A 151 -6.12 14.02 -2.81
N GLU A 152 -5.02 13.27 -2.66
CA GLU A 152 -3.78 13.74 -2.03
C GLU A 152 -2.55 13.00 -2.58
N CYS A 153 -1.46 13.72 -2.89
CA CYS A 153 -0.13 13.20 -3.27
C CYS A 153 0.94 13.97 -2.48
N TYR A 154 1.89 13.24 -1.86
CA TYR A 154 3.06 13.87 -1.21
C TYR A 154 4.25 12.93 -1.04
N ILE A 155 5.45 13.51 -0.95
CA ILE A 155 6.65 12.78 -0.56
C ILE A 155 6.75 12.69 0.96
N HIS A 156 7.03 11.49 1.46
CA HIS A 156 7.29 11.24 2.88
C HIS A 156 8.78 11.27 3.18
N CYS A 157 9.15 11.72 4.38
CA CYS A 157 10.55 11.88 4.74
C CYS A 157 11.31 10.55 4.77
N PRO A 158 12.62 10.55 4.53
CA PRO A 158 13.42 9.32 4.38
C PRO A 158 13.66 8.58 5.70
N ARG A 159 13.32 9.19 6.85
CA ARG A 159 13.71 8.71 8.19
C ARG A 159 13.42 7.22 8.40
N ALA A 160 12.23 6.74 8.01
CA ALA A 160 11.88 5.34 8.23
C ALA A 160 12.79 4.36 7.47
N LEU A 161 13.06 4.62 6.19
CA LEU A 161 13.87 3.76 5.34
C LEU A 161 15.37 3.91 5.61
N LYS A 162 15.79 5.13 5.94
CA LYS A 162 17.17 5.45 6.31
C LYS A 162 17.60 4.79 7.61
N GLU A 163 16.83 4.97 8.69
CA GLU A 163 17.15 4.41 10.01
C GLU A 163 17.07 2.87 10.00
N SER A 164 16.20 2.30 9.18
CA SER A 164 16.11 0.84 9.03
C SER A 164 17.22 0.25 8.15
N ASN A 165 18.03 1.08 7.48
CA ASN A 165 19.07 0.64 6.52
C ASN A 165 18.56 -0.32 5.44
N ILE A 166 17.27 -0.24 5.06
CA ILE A 166 16.62 -1.31 4.29
C ILE A 166 17.26 -1.53 2.91
N TRP A 167 17.83 -0.47 2.32
CA TRP A 167 18.52 -0.51 1.04
C TRP A 167 20.02 -0.82 1.14
N ASN A 168 20.57 -0.88 2.35
CA ASN A 168 21.95 -1.28 2.55
C ASN A 168 22.03 -2.81 2.60
N THR A 169 22.29 -3.44 1.45
CA THR A 169 22.34 -4.90 1.29
C THR A 169 23.37 -5.57 2.19
N SER A 170 24.40 -4.86 2.66
CA SER A 170 25.37 -5.40 3.62
C SER A 170 24.79 -5.66 5.02
N THR A 171 23.62 -5.10 5.32
CA THR A 171 22.91 -5.28 6.61
C THR A 171 21.90 -6.43 6.58
N TRP A 172 21.67 -7.04 5.42
CA TRP A 172 20.69 -8.12 5.30
C TRP A 172 21.18 -9.39 6.00
N GLN A 173 20.25 -10.05 6.71
CA GLN A 173 20.51 -11.33 7.38
C GLN A 173 20.80 -12.42 6.35
N LYS A 174 21.54 -13.45 6.77
CA LYS A 174 21.81 -14.62 5.93
C LYS A 174 20.52 -15.41 5.70
N SER A 175 20.44 -16.12 4.59
CA SER A 175 19.27 -16.93 4.24
C SER A 175 18.88 -17.94 5.32
N GLU A 176 19.87 -18.48 6.04
CA GLU A 176 19.66 -19.50 7.08
C GLU A 176 19.01 -18.93 8.35
N ASP A 177 19.12 -17.62 8.58
CA ASP A 177 18.57 -16.93 9.75
C ASP A 177 17.16 -16.36 9.47
N LEU A 178 16.65 -16.49 8.24
CA LEU A 178 15.34 -16.01 7.85
C LEU A 178 14.23 -17.00 8.26
N PRO A 179 13.00 -16.51 8.56
CA PRO A 179 11.86 -17.38 8.83
C PRO A 179 11.57 -18.33 7.66
N LEU A 180 11.35 -19.60 7.97
CA LEU A 180 10.92 -20.60 7.00
C LEU A 180 9.43 -20.41 6.70
N ILE A 181 9.13 -19.71 5.60
CA ILE A 181 7.75 -19.32 5.24
C ILE A 181 6.79 -20.51 5.14
N LEU A 182 7.29 -21.68 4.73
CA LEU A 182 6.49 -22.91 4.70
C LEU A 182 6.12 -23.41 6.10
N GLU A 183 7.01 -23.27 7.08
CA GLU A 183 6.71 -23.62 8.47
C GLU A 183 5.66 -22.67 9.05
N VAL A 184 5.85 -21.36 8.86
CA VAL A 184 4.87 -20.33 9.26
C VAL A 184 3.50 -20.63 8.66
N PHE A 185 3.45 -20.97 7.36
CA PHE A 185 2.20 -21.32 6.68
C PHE A 185 1.53 -22.56 7.31
N ASN A 186 2.29 -23.63 7.53
CA ASN A 186 1.77 -24.88 8.12
C ASN A 186 1.28 -24.67 9.55
N ASP A 187 2.02 -23.92 10.37
CA ASP A 187 1.64 -23.60 11.73
C ASP A 187 0.35 -22.78 11.78
N HIS A 188 0.21 -21.80 10.88
CA HIS A 188 -1.02 -21.02 10.75
C HIS A 188 -2.21 -21.89 10.32
N LEU A 189 -2.04 -22.80 9.36
CA LEU A 189 -3.09 -23.75 8.97
C LEU A 189 -3.52 -24.61 10.16
N LYS A 190 -2.56 -25.15 10.90
CA LYS A 190 -2.82 -25.97 12.08
C LYS A 190 -3.56 -25.21 13.18
N ILE A 191 -3.18 -23.97 13.46
CA ILE A 191 -3.88 -23.08 14.40
C ILE A 191 -5.35 -22.89 13.97
N ASN A 192 -5.60 -22.82 12.66
CA ASN A 192 -6.94 -22.70 12.09
C ASN A 192 -7.63 -24.05 11.86
N GLY A 193 -7.11 -25.15 12.41
CA GLY A 193 -7.71 -26.48 12.33
C GLY A 193 -7.59 -27.17 10.98
N VAL A 194 -6.68 -26.72 10.11
CA VAL A 194 -6.40 -27.34 8.81
C VAL A 194 -5.11 -28.15 8.90
N GLU A 195 -5.20 -29.47 8.72
CA GLU A 195 -4.03 -30.35 8.60
C GLU A 195 -3.78 -30.71 7.14
N LEU A 196 -2.58 -30.43 6.65
CA LEU A 196 -2.14 -30.89 5.33
C LEU A 196 -1.83 -32.39 5.41
N LYS A 197 -2.42 -33.18 4.52
CA LYS A 197 -2.01 -34.58 4.33
C LYS A 197 -0.60 -34.57 3.74
N LYS A 198 0.33 -35.26 4.42
CA LYS A 198 1.69 -35.52 3.91
C LYS A 198 1.65 -36.32 2.63
#